data_AF-A0A6G3XUG3-F1
#
_entry.id   AF-A0A6G3XUG3-F1
#
_cell.length_a   1.000
_cell.length_b   1.000
_cell.length_c   1.000
_cell.angle_alpha   90.00
_cell.angle_beta   90.00
_cell.angle_gamma   90.00
#
_symmetry.space_group_name_H-M   'P 1'
#
loop_
_entity.id
_entity.type
_entity.pdbx_description
1 polymer ?
#
loop_
_entity_poly.entity_id
_entity_poly.type
_entity_poly.pdbx_seq_one_letter_code
_entity_poly.pdbx_strand_id
1 'polypeptide(L)'
;ARRKAPGFALLGEPGESRDIVLELKTVADVALVGYPSAGKSSLISVLSAAKPKIADYPFTTLVPNLGVVTAGSTVYTIADVPGLIPGASQGKGLGLEFLRHVERCSVLVHVL
;
A
#
# COMPACT_ATOMS: atom_id res chain seq x y z
N ALA A 1 -4.73 -38.27 51.76
CA ALA A 1 -5.84 -38.87 50.98
C ALA A 1 -5.86 -38.29 49.57
N ARG A 2 -5.56 -39.10 48.56
CA ARG A 2 -5.44 -38.70 47.14
C ARG A 2 -6.85 -38.64 46.53
N ARG A 3 -7.33 -37.47 46.10
CA ARG A 3 -8.68 -37.32 45.50
C ARG A 3 -8.73 -38.04 44.15
N LYS A 4 -9.60 -39.05 44.01
CA LYS A 4 -9.74 -39.92 42.83
C LYS A 4 -10.68 -39.37 41.73
N ALA A 5 -11.42 -38.29 41.99
CA ALA A 5 -12.24 -37.60 40.99
C ALA A 5 -12.39 -36.12 41.40
N PRO A 6 -11.67 -35.17 40.77
CA PRO A 6 -11.87 -33.74 41.03
C PRO A 6 -13.16 -33.27 40.34
N GLY A 7 -14.11 -32.78 41.13
CA GLY A 7 -15.43 -32.31 40.66
C GLY A 7 -15.50 -30.80 40.37
N PHE A 8 -14.38 -30.17 40.03
CA PHE A 8 -14.31 -28.73 39.78
C PHE A 8 -13.54 -28.44 38.50
N ALA A 9 -14.06 -27.50 37.73
CA ALA A 9 -13.43 -26.92 36.56
C ALA A 9 -13.36 -25.40 36.75
N LEU A 10 -12.29 -24.78 36.25
CA LEU A 10 -12.18 -23.32 36.20
C LEU A 10 -12.90 -22.82 34.95
N LEU A 11 -13.58 -21.69 35.08
CA LEU A 11 -14.13 -20.97 33.93
C LEU A 11 -12.98 -20.41 33.09
N GLY A 12 -13.14 -20.43 31.77
CA GLY A 12 -12.17 -19.81 30.86
C GLY A 12 -12.11 -18.30 31.08
N GLU A 13 -10.92 -17.74 30.96
CA GLU A 13 -10.72 -16.29 30.98
C GLU A 13 -11.27 -15.66 29.69
N PRO A 14 -11.76 -14.40 29.75
CA PRO A 14 -12.17 -13.69 28.54
C PRO A 14 -11.00 -13.56 27.57
N GLY A 15 -11.23 -13.93 26.31
CA GLY A 15 -10.23 -13.81 25.25
C GLY A 15 -9.90 -12.35 24.92
N GLU A 16 -8.66 -12.10 24.51
CA GLU A 16 -8.27 -10.78 24.02
C GLU A 16 -9.03 -10.42 22.74
N SER A 17 -9.61 -9.22 22.70
CA SER A 17 -10.17 -8.62 21.48
C SER A 17 -9.27 -7.48 21.02
N ARG A 18 -8.91 -7.46 19.74
CA ARG A 18 -8.11 -6.39 19.14
C ARG A 18 -8.66 -6.08 17.76
N ASP A 19 -8.85 -4.80 17.47
CA ASP A 19 -9.06 -4.32 16.11
C ASP A 19 -7.70 -4.20 15.43
N ILE A 20 -7.51 -4.94 14.34
CA ILE A 20 -6.24 -4.98 13.59
C ILE A 20 -6.51 -4.63 12.15
N VAL A 21 -5.74 -3.68 11.64
CA VAL A 21 -5.73 -3.32 10.21
C VAL A 21 -4.60 -4.09 9.55
N LEU A 22 -4.95 -4.92 8.56
CA LEU A 22 -4.00 -5.72 7.80
C LEU A 22 -3.78 -5.06 6.44
N GLU A 23 -2.52 -4.80 6.12
CA GLU A 23 -2.11 -4.16 4.87
C GLU A 23 -1.20 -5.12 4.09
N LEU A 24 -1.53 -5.39 2.82
CA LEU A 24 -0.83 -6.36 1.97
C LEU A 24 0.51 -5.81 1.46
N LYS A 25 1.52 -6.68 1.34
CA LYS A 25 2.84 -6.36 0.77
C LYS A 25 2.83 -6.33 -0.77
N THR A 26 1.92 -5.58 -1.38
CA THR A 26 2.03 -5.13 -2.77
C THR A 26 2.39 -3.64 -2.76
N VAL A 27 3.13 -3.15 -3.77
CA VAL A 27 3.62 -1.76 -3.76
C VAL A 27 2.44 -0.78 -3.82
N ALA A 28 1.47 -1.05 -4.69
CA ALA A 28 0.14 -0.48 -4.75
C ALA A 28 -0.69 -1.33 -5.71
N ASP A 29 -2.02 -1.26 -5.62
CA ASP A 29 -2.90 -1.93 -6.60
C ASP A 29 -2.89 -1.19 -7.94
N VAL A 30 -2.78 0.13 -7.89
CA VAL A 30 -2.77 1.02 -9.06
C VAL A 30 -1.58 1.97 -9.00
N ALA A 31 -0.83 2.08 -10.09
CA ALA A 31 0.25 3.06 -10.24
C ALA A 31 -0.12 4.14 -11.27
N LEU A 32 -0.05 5.41 -10.88
CA LEU A 32 -0.27 6.54 -11.78
C LEU A 32 1.04 6.90 -12.49
N VAL A 33 1.07 6.79 -13.81
CA VAL A 33 2.20 7.16 -14.66
C VAL A 33 1.81 8.33 -15.55
N GLY A 34 2.75 9.21 -15.86
CA GLY A 34 2.52 10.39 -16.68
C GLY A 34 3.60 11.43 -16.48
N TYR A 35 3.60 12.46 -17.33
CA TYR A 35 4.58 13.55 -17.26
C TYR A 35 4.61 14.22 -15.87
N PRO A 36 5.76 14.78 -15.46
CA PRO A 36 5.80 15.71 -14.33
C PRO A 36 4.70 16.77 -14.51
N SER A 37 4.02 17.12 -13.42
CA SER A 37 2.93 18.10 -13.42
C SER A 37 1.64 17.73 -14.18
N ALA A 38 1.48 16.48 -14.64
CA ALA A 38 0.20 15.97 -15.18
C ALA A 38 -0.95 15.88 -14.15
N GLY A 39 -0.78 16.41 -12.94
CA GLY A 39 -1.81 16.40 -11.90
C GLY A 39 -1.95 15.09 -11.12
N LYS A 40 -0.99 14.14 -11.22
CA LYS A 40 -1.03 12.84 -10.53
C LYS A 40 -1.25 12.96 -9.02
N SER A 41 -0.44 13.77 -8.33
CA SER A 41 -0.55 13.95 -6.88
C SER A 41 -1.87 14.64 -6.49
N SER A 42 -2.38 15.55 -7.33
CA SER A 42 -3.70 16.17 -7.14
C SER A 42 -4.83 15.14 -7.30
N LEU A 43 -4.74 14.26 -8.30
CA LEU A 43 -5.70 13.18 -8.52
C LEU A 43 -5.76 12.21 -7.32
N ILE A 44 -4.61 11.84 -6.76
CA ILE A 44 -4.55 11.02 -5.54
C ILE A 44 -5.19 11.76 -4.36
N SER A 45 -4.93 13.06 -4.21
CA SER A 45 -5.50 13.83 -3.10
C SER A 45 -7.03 13.91 -3.14
N VAL A 46 -7.64 13.87 -4.32
CA VAL A 46 -9.10 13.90 -4.52
C VAL A 46 -9.71 12.51 -4.37
N LEU A 47 -9.07 11.47 -4.91
CA LEU A 47 -9.59 10.10 -4.88
C LEU A 47 -9.37 9.41 -3.53
N SER A 48 -8.31 9.77 -2.82
CA SER A 48 -7.95 9.14 -1.56
C SER A 48 -8.92 9.56 -0.46
N ALA A 49 -9.59 8.57 0.14
CA ALA A 49 -10.44 8.76 1.31
C ALA A 49 -9.65 9.18 2.56
N ALA A 50 -8.33 8.97 2.54
CA ALA A 50 -7.38 9.37 3.57
C ALA A 50 -6.33 10.35 3.04
N LYS A 51 -5.70 11.15 3.92
CA LYS A 51 -4.53 11.94 3.50
C LYS A 51 -3.46 10.99 2.93
N PRO A 52 -2.81 11.34 1.80
CA PRO A 52 -1.77 10.51 1.24
C PRO A 52 -0.70 10.20 2.28
N LYS A 53 -0.39 8.91 2.47
CA LYS A 53 0.68 8.48 3.35
C LYS A 53 1.97 8.40 2.54
N ILE A 54 3.01 9.02 3.09
CA ILE A 54 4.39 8.90 2.65
C ILE A 54 4.88 7.56 3.20
N ALA A 55 5.21 6.60 2.32
CA ALA A 55 5.54 5.24 2.74
C ALA A 55 6.98 4.84 2.39
N ASP A 56 7.79 4.60 3.43
CA ASP A 56 9.19 4.23 3.31
C ASP A 56 9.33 2.70 3.08
N TYR A 57 9.32 2.28 1.82
CA TYR A 57 9.57 0.88 1.48
C TYR A 57 11.09 0.59 1.43
N PRO A 58 11.54 -0.58 1.90
CA PRO A 58 12.96 -0.89 2.12
C PRO A 58 13.86 -0.94 0.86
N PHE A 59 13.34 -0.55 -0.32
CA PHE A 59 14.05 -0.60 -1.60
C PHE A 59 13.74 0.58 -2.52
N THR A 60 13.05 1.62 -2.02
CA THR A 60 12.70 2.81 -2.81
C THR A 60 13.59 3.97 -2.41
N THR A 61 14.35 4.55 -3.35
CA THR A 61 15.17 5.76 -3.12
C THR A 61 14.33 7.05 -3.08
N LEU A 62 13.10 6.99 -3.57
CA LEU A 62 12.09 8.04 -3.47
C LEU A 62 10.87 7.47 -2.77
N VAL A 63 10.37 8.23 -1.81
CA VAL A 63 9.17 7.86 -1.06
C VAL A 63 7.95 8.13 -1.95
N PRO A 64 7.21 7.10 -2.38
CA PRO A 64 6.01 7.30 -3.18
C PRO A 64 4.89 7.89 -2.33
N ASN A 65 4.03 8.69 -2.96
CA ASN A 65 2.79 9.14 -2.33
C ASN A 65 1.72 8.04 -2.54
N LEU A 66 1.21 7.47 -1.45
CA LEU A 66 0.10 6.50 -1.53
C LEU A 66 -1.20 7.10 -1.05
N GLY A 67 -2.26 6.84 -1.80
CA GLY A 67 -3.64 7.09 -1.41
C GLY A 67 -4.42 5.79 -1.26
N VAL A 68 -5.36 5.78 -0.33
CA VAL A 68 -6.30 4.67 -0.15
C VAL A 68 -7.64 5.14 -0.71
N VAL A 69 -8.15 4.44 -1.71
CA VAL A 69 -9.40 4.77 -2.39
C VAL A 69 -10.46 3.76 -2.04
N THR A 70 -11.63 4.25 -1.65
CA THR A 70 -12.81 3.44 -1.35
C THR A 70 -13.85 3.65 -2.45
N ALA A 71 -14.09 2.63 -3.27
CA ALA A 71 -15.13 2.62 -4.29
C ALA A 71 -16.22 1.61 -3.90
N GLY A 72 -17.26 2.09 -3.22
CA GLY A 72 -18.33 1.24 -2.71
C GLY A 72 -17.81 0.26 -1.64
N SER A 73 -17.87 -1.04 -1.92
CA SER A 73 -17.34 -2.09 -1.04
C SER A 73 -15.88 -2.46 -1.31
N THR A 74 -15.26 -1.89 -2.35
CA THR A 74 -13.88 -2.19 -2.73
C THR A 74 -12.95 -1.10 -2.21
N VAL A 75 -11.92 -1.51 -1.48
CA VAL A 75 -10.82 -0.65 -1.04
C VAL A 75 -9.57 -1.06 -1.79
N TYR A 76 -8.88 -0.09 -2.40
CA TYR A 76 -7.64 -0.32 -3.11
C TYR A 76 -6.68 0.85 -2.92
N THR A 77 -5.40 0.60 -3.19
CA THR A 77 -4.32 1.56 -3.03
C THR A 77 -3.87 2.12 -4.37
N ILE A 78 -3.66 3.43 -4.42
CA ILE A 78 -3.09 4.14 -5.57
C ILE A 78 -1.76 4.73 -5.16
N ALA A 79 -0.70 4.50 -5.95
CA ALA A 79 0.59 5.16 -5.78
C ALA A 79 0.89 6.15 -6.90
N ASP A 80 1.48 7.29 -6.52
CA ASP A 80 2.15 8.21 -7.44
C ASP A 80 3.52 7.66 -7.77
N VAL A 81 3.74 7.40 -9.06
CA VAL A 81 5.03 6.97 -9.58
C VAL A 81 5.76 8.25 -10.00
N PRO A 82 6.81 8.71 -9.26
CA PRO A 82 7.59 9.87 -9.66
C PRO A 82 7.99 9.75 -11.12
N GLY A 83 7.67 10.80 -11.89
CA GLY A 83 7.47 10.70 -13.34
C GLY A 83 8.57 9.94 -14.08
N LEU A 84 8.14 9.08 -15.00
CA LEU A 84 9.02 8.42 -15.97
C LEU A 84 9.79 9.50 -16.73
N ILE A 85 11.01 9.79 -16.31
CA ILE A 85 11.88 10.68 -17.07
C ILE A 85 12.26 9.97 -18.37
N PRO A 86 12.39 10.71 -19.49
CA PRO A 86 12.91 10.14 -20.73
C PRO A 86 14.26 9.45 -20.48
N GLY A 87 14.36 8.17 -20.84
CA GLY A 87 15.58 7.37 -20.63
C GLY A 87 15.65 6.57 -19.33
N ALA A 88 14.55 6.47 -18.55
CA ALA A 88 14.49 5.59 -17.37
C ALA A 88 14.81 4.11 -17.71
N SER A 89 14.36 3.61 -18.87
CA SER A 89 14.68 2.27 -19.38
C SER A 89 16.15 2.10 -19.80
N GLN A 90 16.87 3.20 -20.01
CA GLN A 90 18.30 3.23 -20.33
C GLN A 90 19.17 3.50 -19.08
N GLY A 91 18.57 3.49 -17.89
CA GLY A 91 19.28 3.68 -16.62
C GLY A 91 19.58 5.14 -16.26
N LYS A 92 18.96 6.13 -16.93
CA LYS A 92 19.04 7.53 -16.48
C LYS A 92 18.07 7.77 -15.31
N GLY A 93 18.55 8.41 -14.24
CA GLY A 93 17.79 8.72 -13.02
C GLY A 93 17.46 7.50 -12.15
N LEU A 94 16.22 7.37 -11.68
CA LEU A 94 15.75 6.30 -10.77
C LEU A 94 15.80 4.88 -11.38
N GLY A 95 16.03 4.79 -12.70
CA GLY A 95 16.50 3.59 -13.39
C GLY A 95 15.59 2.35 -13.38
N LEU A 96 16.22 1.19 -13.60
CA LEU A 96 15.60 -0.14 -13.67
C LEU A 96 15.01 -0.62 -12.34
N GLU A 97 15.55 -0.15 -11.21
CA GLU A 97 15.03 -0.49 -9.88
C GLU A 97 13.62 0.06 -9.69
N PHE A 98 13.37 1.30 -10.12
CA PHE A 98 12.05 1.89 -10.06
C PHE A 98 11.03 1.18 -10.95
N LEU A 99 11.40 0.87 -12.20
CA LEU A 99 10.54 0.12 -13.12
C LEU A 99 10.16 -1.26 -12.56
N ARG A 100 11.09 -1.94 -11.89
CA ARG A 100 10.82 -3.22 -11.19
C ARG A 100 9.83 -3.09 -10.03
N HIS A 101 9.68 -1.91 -9.42
CA HIS A 101 8.66 -1.68 -8.38
C HIS A 101 7.29 -1.36 -9.00
N VAL A 102 7.28 -0.62 -10.11
CA VAL A 102 6.06 -0.31 -10.87
C VAL A 102 5.45 -1.57 -11.51
N GLU A 103 6.27 -2.50 -12.01
CA GLU A 103 5.82 -3.81 -12.52
C GLU A 103 5.10 -4.67 -11.47
N ARG A 104 5.27 -4.39 -10.16
CA ARG A 104 4.55 -5.09 -9.09
C ARG A 104 3.16 -4.51 -8.82
N CYS A 105 2.78 -3.43 -9.50
CA CYS A 105 1.42 -2.89 -9.44
C CYS A 105 0.50 -3.71 -10.35
N SER A 106 -0.70 -4.01 -9.89
CA SER A 106 -1.68 -4.78 -10.66
C SER A 106 -2.18 -4.01 -11.89
N VAL A 107 -2.24 -2.68 -11.81
CA VAL A 107 -2.74 -1.81 -12.88
C VAL A 107 -1.85 -0.57 -13.01
N LEU A 108 -1.62 -0.14 -14.26
CA LEU A 108 -0.98 1.14 -14.59
C LEU A 108 -2.01 2.07 -15.23
N VAL A 109 -2.11 3.29 -14.71
CA VAL A 109 -3.01 4.34 -15.22
C VAL A 109 -2.18 5.48 -15.77
N HIS A 110 -2.32 5.75 -17.06
CA HIS A 110 -1.64 6.86 -17.72
C HIS A 110 -2.46 8.14 -17.57
N VAL A 111 -1.90 9.13 -16.88
CA VAL A 111 -2.42 10.48 -16.74
C VAL A 111 -1.80 11.36 -17.83
N LEU A 112 -2.65 11.91 -18.70
CA LEU A 112 -2.29 12.74 -19.86
C LEU A 112 -2.37 14.23 -19.53
#